data_AF-A0A438MIG5-F1
#
_entry.id   AF-A0A438MIG5-F1
#
_cell.length_a   1.000
_cell.length_b   1.000
_cell.length_c   1.000
_cell.angle_alpha   90.00
_cell.angle_beta   90.00
_cell.angle_gamma   90.00
#
_symmetry.space_group_name_H-M   'P 1'
#
loop_
_entity.id
_entity.type
_entity.pdbx_description
1 polymer ?
#
loop_
_entity_poly.entity_id
_entity_poly.type
_entity_poly.pdbx_seq_one_letter_code
_entity_poly.pdbx_strand_id
1 'polypeptide(L)'
;MSESIASVSFHLGSDVRMKCMVYPQSGPILSLDICGANVAISPAGREQITDDVLATVREFASQAQRFLSECERVHSLQLDQANETAA
;
A
#
# COMPACT_ATOMS: atom_id res chain seq x y z
N MET A 1 -23.68 17.48 9.03
CA MET A 1 -23.07 16.23 9.53
C MET A 1 -21.57 16.47 9.58
N SER A 2 -20.95 16.34 10.75
CA SER A 2 -19.50 16.50 10.90
C SER A 2 -18.84 15.23 10.37
N GLU A 3 -18.34 15.24 9.14
CA GLU A 3 -17.48 14.17 8.67
C GLU A 3 -16.16 14.26 9.43
N SER A 4 -16.01 13.44 10.46
CA SER A 4 -14.74 13.28 11.13
C SER A 4 -13.83 12.47 10.20
N ILE A 5 -13.02 13.16 9.39
CA ILE A 5 -11.99 12.52 8.59
C ILE A 5 -10.84 12.17 9.55
N ALA A 6 -10.84 10.92 10.04
CA ALA A 6 -9.67 10.38 10.70
C ALA A 6 -8.66 9.96 9.62
N SER A 7 -7.51 10.62 9.57
CA SER A 7 -6.40 10.24 8.70
C SER A 7 -5.36 9.47 9.50
N VAL A 8 -4.90 8.35 8.95
CA VAL A 8 -3.71 7.65 9.43
C VAL A 8 -2.66 7.68 8.32
N SER A 9 -1.41 7.94 8.69
CA SER A 9 -0.30 8.02 7.74
C SER A 9 0.89 7.29 8.31
N PHE A 10 1.63 6.63 7.42
CA PHE A 10 2.78 5.82 7.78
C PHE A 10 3.96 6.18 6.88
N HIS A 11 5.15 6.17 7.45
CA HIS A 11 6.39 6.30 6.69
C HIS A 11 6.92 4.90 6.37
N LEU A 12 7.19 4.62 5.09
CA LEU A 12 7.72 3.34 4.66
C LEU A 12 9.25 3.36 4.72
N GLY A 13 9.81 2.88 5.83
CA GLY A 13 11.23 2.70 6.05
C GLY A 13 11.69 1.24 5.91
N SER A 14 12.96 0.98 6.21
CA SER A 14 13.56 -0.37 6.20
C SER A 14 13.03 -1.30 7.30
N ASP A 15 12.28 -0.77 8.26
CA ASP A 15 11.65 -1.47 9.38
C ASP A 15 10.22 -1.95 9.08
N VAL A 16 9.70 -1.66 7.89
CA VAL A 16 8.35 -2.09 7.48
C VAL A 16 8.35 -3.54 7.01
N ARG A 17 7.37 -4.31 7.48
CA ARG A 17 7.10 -5.66 6.96
C ARG A 17 5.68 -5.74 6.42
N MET A 18 5.54 -6.27 5.21
CA MET A 18 4.25 -6.50 4.57
C MET A 18 4.05 -8.00 4.35
N LYS A 19 2.85 -8.49 4.65
CA LYS A 19 2.48 -9.90 4.42
C LYS A 19 1.04 -10.01 3.95
N CYS A 20 0.80 -10.79 2.91
CA CYS A 20 -0.54 -11.22 2.54
C CYS A 20 -0.84 -12.57 3.18
N MET A 21 -1.85 -12.62 4.04
CA MET A 21 -2.36 -13.84 4.65
C MET A 21 -3.52 -14.34 3.79
N VAL A 22 -3.37 -15.55 3.25
CA VAL A 22 -4.35 -16.20 2.38
C VAL A 22 -5.04 -17.34 3.12
N TYR A 23 -6.33 -17.53 2.84
CA TYR A 23 -7.17 -18.51 3.51
C TYR A 23 -7.91 -19.35 2.46
N PRO A 24 -8.17 -20.65 2.70
CA PRO A 24 -8.80 -21.52 1.70
C PRO A 24 -10.23 -21.13 1.31
N GLN A 25 -10.99 -20.51 2.22
CA GLN A 25 -12.42 -20.25 2.05
C GLN A 25 -12.82 -18.80 2.35
N SER A 26 -11.87 -17.89 2.56
CA SER A 26 -12.16 -16.49 2.85
C SER A 26 -11.14 -15.54 2.24
N GLY A 27 -11.55 -14.28 2.09
CA GLY A 27 -10.77 -13.21 1.49
C GLY A 27 -9.46 -12.96 2.26
N PRO A 28 -8.40 -12.53 1.56
CA PRO A 28 -7.09 -12.34 2.16
C PRO A 28 -7.08 -11.16 3.13
N ILE A 29 -6.05 -11.13 3.98
CA ILE A 29 -5.70 -9.96 4.79
C ILE A 29 -4.30 -9.51 4.37
N LEU A 30 -4.16 -8.25 4.00
CA LEU A 30 -2.87 -7.60 3.88
C LEU A 30 -2.49 -6.99 5.23
N SER A 31 -1.41 -7.50 5.83
CA SER A 31 -0.86 -7.01 7.09
C SER A 31 0.37 -6.13 6.82
N LEU A 32 0.40 -4.96 7.43
CA LEU A 32 1.54 -4.05 7.51
C LEU A 32 1.97 -3.93 8.98
N ASP A 33 3.21 -4.34 9.28
CA ASP A 33 3.86 -4.02 10.55
C ASP A 33 4.78 -2.82 10.34
N ILE A 34 4.50 -1.71 11.03
CA ILE A 34 5.24 -0.45 10.91
C ILE A 34 5.49 0.12 12.31
N CYS A 35 6.76 0.29 12.71
CA CYS A 35 7.16 0.89 13.98
C CYS A 35 6.38 0.37 15.23
N GLY A 36 6.05 -0.93 15.26
CA GLY A 36 5.29 -1.54 16.34
C GLY A 36 3.75 -1.42 16.24
N ALA A 37 3.23 -0.71 15.23
CA ALA A 37 1.83 -0.73 14.86
C ALA A 37 1.56 -1.83 13.82
N ASN A 38 0.43 -2.53 13.95
CA ASN A 38 -0.06 -3.47 12.94
C ASN A 38 -1.31 -2.88 12.27
N VAL A 39 -1.30 -2.83 10.95
CA VAL A 39 -2.44 -2.44 10.12
C VAL A 39 -2.88 -3.65 9.32
N ALA A 40 -4.14 -4.03 9.49
CA ALA A 40 -4.78 -5.08 8.70
C ALA A 40 -5.76 -4.47 7.71
N ILE A 41 -5.52 -4.70 6.43
CA ILE A 41 -6.42 -4.30 5.33
C ILE A 41 -7.08 -5.57 4.80
N SER A 42 -8.40 -5.58 4.73
CA SER A 42 -9.15 -6.72 4.19
C SER A 42 -10.35 -6.27 3.37
N PRO A 43 -10.75 -7.05 2.36
CA PRO A 43 -11.96 -6.75 1.59
C PRO A 43 -13.20 -6.79 2.49
N ALA A 44 -14.17 -5.92 2.23
CA ALA A 44 -15.48 -6.01 2.87
C ALA A 44 -16.17 -7.33 2.51
N GLY A 45 -16.75 -8.02 3.49
CA GLY A 45 -17.40 -9.32 3.25
C GLY A 45 -16.42 -10.42 2.85
N ARG A 46 -15.40 -10.68 3.68
CA ARG A 46 -14.37 -11.70 3.40
C ARG A 46 -14.90 -13.09 3.09
N GLU A 47 -16.08 -13.46 3.56
CA GLU A 47 -16.69 -14.78 3.26
C GLU A 47 -17.29 -14.84 1.84
N GLN A 48 -17.52 -13.69 1.19
CA GLN A 48 -18.08 -13.62 -0.15
C GLN A 48 -17.52 -12.40 -0.91
N ILE A 49 -16.45 -12.63 -1.67
CA ILE A 49 -15.84 -11.60 -2.51
C ILE A 49 -16.72 -11.39 -3.76
N THR A 50 -17.36 -10.22 -3.84
CA THR A 50 -18.19 -9.80 -4.98
C THR A 50 -17.37 -9.04 -6.03
N ASP A 51 -17.95 -8.81 -7.20
CA ASP A 51 -17.31 -8.02 -8.27
C ASP A 51 -17.03 -6.58 -7.85
N ASP A 52 -17.93 -5.95 -7.09
CA ASP A 52 -17.73 -4.59 -6.56
C ASP A 52 -16.57 -4.52 -5.57
N VAL A 53 -16.45 -5.54 -4.72
CA VAL A 53 -15.31 -5.68 -3.80
C VAL A 53 -14.01 -5.88 -4.59
N LEU A 54 -14.03 -6.71 -5.64
CA LEU A 54 -12.86 -6.88 -6.52
C LEU A 54 -12.49 -5.58 -7.24
N ALA A 55 -13.47 -4.80 -7.72
CA ALA A 55 -13.21 -3.51 -8.35
C ALA A 55 -12.50 -2.56 -7.38
N THR A 56 -12.95 -2.52 -6.13
CA THR A 56 -12.33 -1.70 -5.07
C THR A 56 -10.90 -2.16 -4.75
N VAL A 57 -10.67 -3.46 -4.60
CA VAL A 57 -9.34 -4.01 -4.31
C VAL A 57 -8.38 -3.83 -5.50
N ARG A 58 -8.88 -3.92 -6.74
CA ARG A 58 -8.10 -3.64 -7.94
C ARG A 58 -7.66 -2.18 -7.99
N GLU A 59 -8.54 -1.26 -7.61
CA GLU A 59 -8.18 0.16 -7.54
C GLU A 59 -7.15 0.42 -6.44
N PHE A 60 -7.28 -0.20 -5.27
CA PHE A 60 -6.23 -0.14 -4.25
C PHE A 60 -4.87 -0.61 -4.78
N ALA A 61 -4.83 -1.76 -5.48
CA ALA A 61 -3.61 -2.29 -6.07
C ALA A 61 -3.03 -1.38 -7.17
N SER A 62 -3.88 -0.75 -7.99
CA SER A 62 -3.45 0.17 -9.04
C SER A 62 -2.76 1.41 -8.46
N GLN A 63 -3.30 1.96 -7.36
CA GLN A 63 -2.70 3.11 -6.67
C GLN A 63 -1.37 2.74 -6.00
N ALA A 64 -1.27 1.56 -5.38
CA ALA A 64 0.00 1.08 -4.82
C ALA A 64 1.08 0.89 -5.90
N GLN A 65 0.70 0.34 -7.07
CA GLN A 65 1.62 0.20 -8.20
C GLN A 65 2.06 1.55 -8.75
N ARG A 66 1.13 2.51 -8.87
CA ARG A 66 1.44 3.88 -9.30
C ARG A 66 2.40 4.56 -8.32
N PHE A 67 2.20 4.37 -7.02
CA PHE A 67 3.11 4.87 -5.99
C PHE A 67 4.53 4.35 -6.19
N LEU A 68 4.71 3.05 -6.43
CA LEU A 68 6.02 2.46 -6.73
C LEU A 68 6.67 3.11 -7.97
N SER A 69 5.94 3.22 -9.08
CA SER A 69 6.46 3.80 -10.31
C SER A 69 6.91 5.26 -10.14
N GLU A 70 6.20 6.04 -9.32
CA GLU A 70 6.63 7.41 -9.01
C GLU A 70 7.87 7.45 -8.11
N CYS A 71 8.00 6.54 -7.14
CA CYS A 71 9.23 6.42 -6.35
C CYS A 71 10.44 6.08 -7.22
N GLU A 72 10.29 5.12 -8.16
CA GLU A 72 11.33 4.76 -9.11
C GLU A 72 11.72 5.94 -10.01
N ARG A 73 10.73 6.67 -10.54
CA ARG A 73 10.98 7.87 -11.36
C ARG A 73 11.75 8.93 -10.59
N VAL A 74 11.37 9.22 -9.34
CA VAL A 74 12.06 10.20 -8.49
C VAL A 74 13.48 9.75 -8.16
N HIS A 75 13.68 8.47 -7.87
CA HIS A 75 15.00 7.90 -7.60
C HIS A 75 15.94 8.04 -8.82
N SER A 76 15.46 7.75 -10.03
CA SER A 76 16.24 7.94 -11.25
C SER A 76 16.67 9.39 -11.46
N LEU A 77 15.77 10.36 -11.24
CA LEU A 77 16.10 11.78 -11.34
C LEU A 77 17.17 12.22 -10.33
N GLN A 78 17.17 11.65 -9.11
CA GLN A 78 18.17 11.95 -8.10
C GLN A 78 19.56 11.40 -8.48
N LEU A 79 19.62 10.24 -9.13
CA LEU A 79 20.87 9.68 -9.64
C LEU A 79 21.47 10.54 -10.76
N ASP A 80 20.63 11.03 -11.68
CA ASP A 80 21.07 11.91 -12.77
C ASP A 80 21.68 13.21 -12.21
N GLN A 81 21.01 13.85 -11.25
CA GLN A 81 21.50 15.06 -10.58
C GLN A 81 22.83 14.84 -9.83
N ALA A 82 22.97 13.69 -9.16
CA ALA A 82 24.21 13.34 -8.46
C ALA A 82 25.39 13.18 -9.44
N ASN A 83 25.14 12.59 -10.61
CA ASN A 83 26.15 12.45 -11.67
C ASN A 83 26.54 13.80 -12.29
N GLU A 84 25.58 14.71 -12.48
CA GLU A 84 25.86 16.07 -12.98
C GLU A 84 26.67 16.92 -11.98
N THR A 85 26.46 16.71 -10.68
CA THR A 85 27.19 17.46 -9.63
C THR A 85 28.60 16.94 -9.38
N ALA A 86 28.86 15.67 -9.73
CA ALA A 86 30.18 15.03 -9.57
C ALA A 86 31.10 15.19 -10.80
N ALA A 87 30.58 15.73 -11.91
CA ALA A 87 31.29 15.99 -13.16
C ALA A 87 31.80 17.44 -13.25
#